data_AF-A0A4Q9XRK8-F1
#
_entry.id   AF-A0A4Q9XRK8-F1
#
_cell.length_a   1.000
_cell.length_b   1.000
_cell.length_c   1.000
_cell.angle_alpha   90.00
_cell.angle_beta   90.00
_cell.angle_gamma   90.00
#
_symmetry.space_group_name_H-M   'P 1'
#
loop_
_entity.id
_entity.type
_entity.pdbx_description
1 polymer ?
#
loop_
_entity_poly.entity_id
_entity_poly.type
_entity_poly.pdbx_seq_one_letter_code
_entity_poly.pdbx_strand_id
1 'polypeptide(L)'
;MKKDIATFLAILLIAVLYTQFNEISYKLGFAELKMSAILENSEKMKVKCDAYAYGYFDEIKIQNKFQKCINDYEKEGYTLVSRVDA
;
A
#
# COMPACT_ATOMS: atom_id res chain seq x y z
N MET A 1 -17.70 -25.87 -32.74
CA MET A 1 -16.30 -25.72 -33.21
C MET A 1 -15.79 -24.28 -33.20
N LYS A 2 -16.30 -23.33 -34.04
CA LYS A 2 -15.79 -21.94 -34.03
C LYS A 2 -15.98 -21.22 -32.69
N LYS A 3 -17.12 -21.45 -32.04
CA LYS A 3 -17.46 -20.89 -30.72
C LYS A 3 -16.54 -21.44 -29.62
N ASP A 4 -16.24 -22.74 -29.66
CA ASP A 4 -15.38 -23.41 -28.68
C ASP A 4 -13.92 -22.95 -28.79
N ILE A 5 -13.43 -22.74 -30.02
CA ILE A 5 -12.10 -22.19 -30.29
C ILE A 5 -11.99 -20.75 -29.76
N ALA A 6 -13.01 -19.93 -30.01
CA ALA A 6 -13.05 -18.55 -29.52
C ALA A 6 -13.07 -18.48 -27.98
N THR A 7 -13.86 -19.34 -27.33
CA THR A 7 -13.88 -19.44 -25.87
C THR A 7 -12.54 -19.89 -25.31
N PHE A 8 -11.89 -20.87 -25.94
CA PHE A 8 -10.57 -21.35 -25.52
C PHE A 8 -9.50 -20.26 -25.64
N LEU A 9 -9.49 -19.52 -26.74
CA LEU A 9 -8.62 -18.35 -26.95
C LEU A 9 -8.86 -17.26 -25.90
N ALA A 10 -10.12 -16.96 -25.57
CA ALA A 10 -10.45 -15.96 -24.56
C ALA A 10 -9.94 -16.37 -23.17
N ILE A 11 -10.11 -17.64 -22.79
CA ILE A 11 -9.61 -18.17 -21.51
C ILE A 11 -8.08 -18.08 -21.45
N LEU A 12 -7.39 -18.46 -22.52
CA LEU A 12 -5.94 -18.35 -22.63
C LEU A 12 -5.46 -16.90 -22.45
N LEU A 13 -6.16 -15.96 -23.08
CA LEU A 13 -5.80 -14.54 -23.03
C LEU A 13 -6.03 -13.95 -21.63
N ILE A 14 -7.13 -14.31 -20.97
CA ILE A 14 -7.38 -13.93 -19.57
C ILE A 14 -6.33 -14.53 -18.65
N ALA A 15 -5.94 -15.80 -18.84
CA ALA A 15 -4.91 -16.44 -18.04
C ALA A 15 -3.55 -15.74 -18.17
N VAL A 16 -3.17 -15.31 -19.38
CA VAL A 16 -1.94 -14.53 -19.61
C VAL A 16 -2.02 -13.14 -19.00
N LEU A 17 -3.17 -12.46 -19.10
CA LEU A 17 -3.36 -11.15 -18.46
C LEU A 17 -3.30 -11.26 -16.93
N TYR A 18 -3.83 -12.34 -16.37
CA TYR A 18 -3.81 -12.58 -14.94
C TYR A 18 -2.38 -12.78 -14.40
N THR A 19 -1.52 -13.51 -15.12
CA THR A 19 -0.12 -13.69 -14.68
C THR A 19 0.68 -12.40 -14.69
N GLN A 20 0.31 -11.43 -15.53
CA GLN A 20 0.96 -10.12 -15.62
C GLN A 20 0.18 -9.00 -14.93
N PHE A 21 -0.90 -9.33 -14.20
CA PHE A 21 -1.83 -8.33 -13.67
C PHE A 21 -1.13 -7.29 -12.80
N ASN A 22 -0.28 -7.71 -11.87
CA ASN A 22 0.43 -6.78 -10.98
C ASN A 22 1.32 -5.82 -11.79
N GLU A 23 2.09 -6.35 -12.73
CA GLU A 23 3.02 -5.56 -13.54
C GLU A 23 2.29 -4.56 -14.44
N ILE A 24 1.16 -4.97 -15.03
CA ILE A 24 0.27 -4.10 -15.80
C ILE A 24 -0.36 -3.04 -14.90
N SER A 25 -0.83 -3.42 -13.72
CA SER A 25 -1.42 -2.51 -12.73
C SER A 25 -0.44 -1.41 -12.35
N TYR A 26 0.81 -1.77 -11.99
CA TYR A 26 1.87 -0.81 -11.69
C TYR A 26 2.19 0.10 -12.87
N LYS A 27 2.29 -0.43 -14.10
CA LYS A 27 2.49 0.39 -15.31
C LYS A 27 1.35 1.35 -15.59
N LEU A 28 0.14 1.01 -15.18
CA LEU A 28 -1.04 1.85 -15.33
C LEU A 28 -1.17 2.91 -14.22
N GLY A 29 -0.30 2.90 -13.20
CA GLY A 29 -0.33 3.85 -12.08
C GLY A 29 -1.10 3.34 -10.85
N PHE A 30 -1.46 2.06 -10.84
CA PHE A 30 -2.03 1.37 -9.68
C PHE A 30 -0.87 0.92 -8.79
N ALA A 31 -0.78 1.45 -7.57
CA ALA A 31 0.30 1.15 -6.63
C ALA A 31 -0.22 0.51 -5.35
N GLU A 32 0.69 -0.05 -4.57
CA GLU A 32 0.48 -0.38 -3.17
C GLU A 32 1.43 0.50 -2.34
N LEU A 33 0.93 1.07 -1.24
CA LEU A 33 1.72 1.85 -0.30
C LEU A 33 1.37 1.40 1.10
N LYS A 34 2.38 0.99 1.86
CA LYS A 34 2.22 0.56 3.24
C LYS A 34 3.29 1.20 4.12
N MET A 35 2.87 1.99 5.09
CA MET A 35 3.77 2.61 6.07
C MET A 35 3.27 2.30 7.48
N SER A 36 4.18 1.97 8.39
CA SER A 36 3.89 1.65 9.77
C SER A 36 4.99 2.21 10.66
N ALA A 37 4.63 2.99 11.66
CA ALA A 37 5.53 3.51 12.67
C ALA A 37 5.01 3.18 14.07
N ILE A 38 5.92 2.76 14.95
CA ILE A 38 5.65 2.55 16.38
C ILE A 38 6.38 3.62 17.16
N LEU A 39 5.66 4.34 18.02
CA LEU A 39 6.23 5.32 18.93
C LEU A 39 6.00 4.90 20.39
N GLU A 40 6.92 5.26 21.28
CA GLU A 40 6.89 4.93 22.70
C GLU A 40 7.21 6.16 23.56
N ASN A 41 6.44 6.37 24.63
CA ASN A 41 6.68 7.45 25.60
C ASN A 41 7.50 6.98 26.81
N SER A 42 7.81 7.89 27.74
CA SER A 42 8.56 7.59 28.98
C SER A 42 7.88 6.57 29.90
N GLU A 43 6.56 6.39 29.77
CA GLU A 43 5.76 5.42 30.52
C GLU A 43 5.70 4.05 29.83
N LYS A 44 6.46 3.86 28.74
CA LYS A 44 6.46 2.66 27.88
C LYS A 44 5.12 2.37 27.18
N MET A 45 4.26 3.38 27.06
CA MET A 45 3.04 3.26 26.26
C MET A 45 3.40 3.33 24.78
N LYS A 46 2.87 2.39 24.00
CA LYS A 46 3.13 2.28 22.56
C LYS A 46 1.92 2.73 21.76
N VAL A 47 2.17 3.58 20.77
CA VAL A 47 1.18 3.99 19.77
C VAL A 47 1.68 3.61 18.39
N LYS A 48 0.74 3.37 17.47
CA LYS A 48 1.02 2.96 16.10
C LYS A 48 0.41 3.93 15.13
N CYS A 49 1.23 4.52 14.26
CA CYS A 49 0.79 5.24 13.08
C CYS A 49 0.87 4.29 11.90
N ASP A 50 -0.24 4.08 11.20
CA ASP A 50 -0.31 3.23 10.00
C ASP A 50 -0.91 3.99 8.82
N ALA A 51 -0.39 3.73 7.64
CA ALA A 51 -0.99 4.12 6.38
C ALA A 51 -0.97 2.95 5.41
N TYR A 52 -2.12 2.69 4.79
CA TYR A 52 -2.26 1.68 3.75
C TYR A 52 -3.10 2.25 2.60
N ALA A 53 -2.61 2.06 1.38
CA ALA A 53 -3.39 2.31 0.18
C ALA A 53 -3.05 1.31 -0.91
N TYR A 54 -4.08 0.96 -1.68
CA TYR A 54 -3.99 0.05 -2.81
C TYR A 54 -4.85 0.63 -3.94
N GLY A 55 -4.25 0.86 -5.10
CA GLY A 55 -4.91 1.45 -6.26
C GLY A 55 -4.31 2.77 -6.72
N TYR A 56 -5.19 3.64 -7.22
CA TYR A 56 -4.81 4.98 -7.64
C TYR A 56 -4.94 5.94 -6.47
N PHE A 57 -3.83 6.50 -6.02
CA PHE A 57 -3.81 7.45 -4.91
C PHE A 57 -2.73 8.50 -5.06
N ASP A 58 -2.91 9.60 -4.34
CA ASP A 58 -1.90 10.64 -4.16
C ASP A 58 -0.93 10.20 -3.05
N GLU A 59 0.22 9.69 -3.44
CA GLU A 59 1.26 9.17 -2.53
C GLU A 59 1.72 10.24 -1.54
N ILE A 60 1.94 11.47 -2.02
CA ILE A 60 2.42 12.60 -1.20
C ILE A 60 1.39 12.92 -0.12
N LYS A 61 0.10 12.94 -0.46
CA LYS A 61 -0.97 13.19 0.50
C LYS A 61 -1.02 12.13 1.60
N ILE A 62 -0.80 10.87 1.27
CA ILE A 62 -0.80 9.77 2.24
C ILE A 62 0.45 9.82 3.13
N GLN A 63 1.63 10.02 2.54
CA GLN A 63 2.88 10.22 3.28
C GLN A 63 2.80 11.41 4.24
N ASN A 64 2.21 12.53 3.81
CA ASN A 64 2.02 13.70 4.67
C ASN A 64 1.09 13.41 5.86
N LYS A 65 0.01 12.65 5.65
CA LYS A 65 -0.87 12.24 6.75
C LYS A 65 -0.16 11.29 7.73
N PHE A 66 0.61 10.35 7.22
CA PHE A 66 1.41 9.43 8.02
C PHE A 66 2.44 10.18 8.86
N GLN A 67 3.21 11.08 8.24
CA GLN A 67 4.19 11.90 8.94
C GLN A 67 3.53 12.84 9.96
N LYS A 68 2.33 13.38 9.66
CA LYS A 68 1.58 14.17 10.62
C LYS A 68 1.22 13.37 11.88
N CYS A 69 0.80 12.11 11.74
CA CYS A 69 0.53 11.23 12.89
C CYS A 69 1.76 11.11 13.80
N ILE A 70 2.94 10.84 13.21
CA ILE A 70 4.21 10.76 13.94
C ILE A 70 4.49 12.08 14.67
N ASN A 71 4.44 13.20 13.94
CA ASN A 71 4.75 14.51 14.49
C ASN A 71 3.80 14.93 15.62
N ASP A 72 2.53 14.53 15.55
CA ASP A 72 1.54 14.85 16.58
C ASP A 72 1.85 14.07 17.88
N TYR A 73 2.22 12.78 17.78
CA TYR A 73 2.66 12.00 18.95
C TYR A 73 4.03 12.42 19.48
N GLU A 74 4.97 12.85 18.63
CA GLU A 74 6.24 13.38 19.09
C GLU A 74 6.06 14.66 19.93
N LYS A 75 5.10 15.52 19.59
CA LYS A 75 4.73 16.69 20.42
C LYS A 75 4.15 16.29 21.78
N GLU A 76 3.51 15.13 21.87
CA GLU A 76 2.97 14.58 23.11
C GLU A 76 4.04 13.85 23.95
N GLY A 77 5.29 13.80 23.50
CA GLY A 77 6.41 13.20 24.23
C GLY A 77 6.65 11.72 23.91
N TYR A 78 6.06 11.20 22.83
CA TYR A 78 6.43 9.89 22.30
C TYR A 78 7.69 10.00 21.42
N THR A 79 8.45 8.91 21.33
CA THR A 79 9.66 8.81 20.51
C THR A 79 9.52 7.68 19.52
N LEU A 80 10.00 7.87 18.29
CA LEU A 80 9.94 6.84 17.25
C LEU A 80 10.84 5.65 17.61
N VAL A 81 10.26 4.46 17.69
CA VAL A 81 10.96 3.20 18.02
C VAL A 81 11.18 2.34 16.78
N SER A 82 10.23 2.34 15.85
CA SER A 82 10.31 1.55 14.62
C SER A 82 9.54 2.23 13.50
N ARG A 83 10.04 2.08 12.27
CA ARG A 83 9.38 2.52 11.05
C ARG A 83 9.62 1.49 9.94
N VAL A 84 8.56 1.17 9.21
CA VAL A 84 8.58 0.29 8.04
C VAL A 84 7.80 0.97 6.92
N ASP A 85 8.46 1.17 5.79
CA ASP A 85 7.88 1.70 4.56
C ASP A 85 8.04 0.60 3.50
N ALA A 86 6.94 0.15 2.91
CA ALA A 86 6.84 -0.97 1.97
C ALA A 86 5.89 -0.68 0.81
#